data_AF-A0A2J6MX35-F1
#
_entry.id   AF-A0A2J6MX35-F1
#
_cell.length_a   1.000
_cell.length_b   1.000
_cell.length_c   1.000
_cell.angle_alpha   90.00
_cell.angle_beta   90.00
_cell.angle_gamma   90.00
#
_symmetry.space_group_name_H-M   'P 1'
#
loop_
_entity.id
_entity.type
_entity.pdbx_description
1 polymer ?
#
loop_
_entity_poly.entity_id
_entity_poly.type
_entity_poly.pdbx_seq_one_letter_code
_entity_poly.pdbx_strand_id
1 'polypeptide(L)'
;MTDDATDYIAPFALWLVVRRHYCRDGTLFVEPAWVGGGMHLGPAIFVSRIHAEVYATLRNEHHARGDTNNWHCTPLQAFDLREHVREMDGRLNCQMVFGFCMDVAGALIVANGAPLLRYVELPFEVANDVERAKFNFNQRVFDFMRLQWADIGAAGFESTLDCVDSMEGVALGRLVRAALADVALTHDDHGHSLVGHWAVYLPDLAQWVGSCVTAHAYSTLH
;
A
#
# COMPACT_ATOMS: atom_id res chain seq x y z
N MET A 1 -17.72 -19.80 13.31
CA MET A 1 -16.91 -19.60 12.10
C MET A 1 -17.26 -18.20 11.66
N THR A 2 -16.54 -17.21 12.19
CA THR A 2 -16.89 -15.81 12.03
C THR A 2 -16.58 -15.41 10.59
N ASP A 3 -17.54 -14.73 9.98
CA ASP A 3 -17.65 -14.36 8.56
C ASP A 3 -16.79 -13.10 8.30
N ASP A 4 -15.56 -13.06 8.85
CA ASP A 4 -14.68 -11.87 8.97
C ASP A 4 -13.91 -11.57 7.67
N ALA A 5 -14.50 -11.95 6.53
CA ALA A 5 -13.88 -11.88 5.23
C ALA A 5 -14.45 -10.72 4.41
N THR A 6 -13.59 -9.82 3.95
CA THR A 6 -14.01 -8.76 3.02
C THR A 6 -14.36 -9.35 1.66
N ASP A 7 -15.63 -9.23 1.24
CA ASP A 7 -16.04 -9.47 -0.15
C ASP A 7 -15.83 -8.20 -0.99
N TYR A 8 -15.13 -8.32 -2.11
CA TYR A 8 -14.82 -7.18 -2.97
C TYR A 8 -14.77 -7.51 -4.47
N ILE A 9 -14.78 -6.46 -5.28
CA ILE A 9 -14.58 -6.49 -6.73
C ILE A 9 -13.36 -5.64 -7.06
N ALA A 10 -12.35 -6.25 -7.65
CA ALA A 10 -11.15 -5.61 -8.21
C ALA A 10 -10.58 -6.50 -9.33
N PRO A 11 -9.74 -5.96 -10.25
CA PRO A 11 -9.16 -6.74 -11.35
C PRO A 11 -8.03 -7.68 -10.92
N PHE A 12 -7.46 -7.51 -9.73
CA PHE A 12 -6.38 -8.34 -9.16
C PHE A 12 -6.53 -8.43 -7.64
N ALA A 13 -5.76 -9.31 -6.99
CA ALA A 13 -5.82 -9.46 -5.54
C ALA A 13 -5.24 -8.24 -4.82
N LEU A 14 -5.90 -7.87 -3.73
CA LEU A 14 -5.53 -6.73 -2.89
C LEU A 14 -4.95 -7.21 -1.57
N TRP A 15 -3.99 -6.44 -1.05
CA TRP A 15 -3.21 -6.79 0.13
C TRP A 15 -3.21 -5.65 1.14
N LEU A 16 -3.07 -5.99 2.41
CA LEU A 16 -2.94 -5.06 3.51
C LEU A 16 -1.66 -5.38 4.27
N VAL A 17 -1.10 -4.37 4.93
CA VAL A 17 -0.09 -4.58 5.96
C VAL A 17 -0.73 -4.30 7.29
N VAL A 18 -0.76 -5.30 8.17
CA VAL A 18 -1.47 -5.24 9.44
C VAL A 18 -0.54 -5.58 10.60
N ARG A 19 -0.87 -5.11 11.80
CA ARG A 19 -0.29 -5.61 13.04
C ARG A 19 -1.40 -6.09 13.96
N ARG A 20 -1.09 -7.13 14.73
CA ARG A 20 -1.97 -7.63 15.79
C ARG A 20 -1.52 -7.07 17.12
N HIS A 21 -2.46 -6.51 17.87
CA HIS A 21 -2.21 -6.12 19.26
C HIS A 21 -3.45 -6.35 20.11
N TYR A 22 -3.23 -6.48 21.42
CA TYR A 22 -4.33 -6.61 22.38
C TYR A 22 -4.67 -5.24 22.96
N CYS A 23 -5.95 -4.90 22.91
CA CYS A 23 -6.50 -3.74 23.60
C CYS A 23 -6.40 -3.90 25.12
N ARG A 24 -6.62 -2.80 25.87
CA ARG A 24 -6.56 -2.81 27.34
C ARG A 24 -7.58 -3.76 28.00
N ASP A 25 -8.68 -4.05 27.30
CA ASP A 25 -9.72 -4.98 27.73
C ASP A 25 -9.44 -6.44 27.35
N GLY A 26 -8.30 -6.71 26.70
CA GLY A 26 -7.89 -8.03 26.25
C GLY A 26 -8.47 -8.45 24.90
N THR A 27 -9.23 -7.60 24.22
CA THR A 27 -9.68 -7.87 22.85
C THR A 27 -8.51 -7.82 21.86
N LEU A 28 -8.49 -8.74 20.90
CA LEU A 28 -7.49 -8.75 19.83
C LEU A 28 -7.95 -7.76 18.74
N PHE A 29 -7.14 -6.77 18.44
CA PHE A 29 -7.37 -5.83 17.36
C PHE A 29 -6.35 -6.06 16.24
N VAL A 30 -6.84 -6.13 15.00
CA VAL A 30 -6.02 -6.22 13.79
C VAL A 30 -5.97 -4.83 13.17
N GLU A 31 -4.88 -4.11 13.40
CA GLU A 31 -4.74 -2.74 12.92
C GLU A 31 -4.10 -2.72 11.52
N PRO A 32 -4.73 -2.10 10.51
CA PRO A 32 -4.11 -1.86 9.22
C PRO A 32 -3.10 -0.72 9.28
N ALA A 33 -2.17 -0.70 8.33
CA ALA A 33 -1.29 0.43 8.13
C ALA A 33 -2.11 1.63 7.62
N TRP A 34 -2.30 2.64 8.45
CA TRP A 34 -2.98 3.88 8.08
C TRP A 34 -2.01 4.83 7.36
N VAL A 35 -2.45 5.41 6.24
CA VAL A 35 -1.72 6.44 5.49
C VAL A 35 -2.66 7.57 5.07
N GLY A 36 -2.09 8.73 4.73
CA GLY A 36 -2.84 9.97 4.51
C GLY A 36 -2.78 10.89 5.72
N GLY A 37 -3.66 11.90 5.74
CA GLY A 37 -3.66 12.91 6.80
C GLY A 37 -5.03 13.53 7.03
N GLY A 38 -5.33 13.85 8.29
CA GLY A 38 -6.60 14.45 8.68
C GLY A 38 -7.81 13.60 8.25
N MET A 39 -8.75 14.22 7.55
CA MET A 39 -9.96 13.56 7.04
C MET A 39 -9.69 12.56 5.91
N HIS A 40 -8.48 12.55 5.34
CA HIS A 40 -8.05 11.67 4.25
C HIS A 40 -7.24 10.48 4.77
N LEU A 41 -7.24 10.21 6.08
CA LEU A 41 -6.57 9.04 6.65
C LEU A 41 -7.35 7.77 6.28
N GLY A 42 -6.64 6.71 5.88
CA GLY A 42 -7.24 5.45 5.47
C GLY A 42 -6.28 4.26 5.51
N PRO A 43 -6.76 3.01 5.57
CA PRO A 43 -5.90 1.84 5.40
C PRO A 43 -5.22 1.85 4.03
N ALA A 44 -3.93 1.54 4.03
CA ALA A 44 -3.12 1.31 2.83
C ALA A 44 -3.44 -0.06 2.22
N ILE A 45 -4.15 -0.06 1.09
CA ILE A 45 -4.51 -1.25 0.33
C ILE A 45 -3.57 -1.36 -0.86
N PHE A 46 -2.71 -2.38 -0.86
CA PHE A 46 -1.70 -2.60 -1.87
C PHE A 46 -2.25 -3.43 -3.03
N VAL A 47 -1.99 -2.95 -4.24
CA VAL A 47 -2.24 -3.69 -5.49
C VAL A 47 -1.19 -4.78 -5.77
N SER A 48 -0.09 -4.79 -5.01
CA SER A 48 1.03 -5.69 -5.21
C SER A 48 1.47 -6.31 -3.89
N ARG A 49 1.44 -7.64 -3.82
CA ARG A 49 1.88 -8.40 -2.64
C ARG A 49 3.33 -8.12 -2.28
N ILE A 50 4.23 -8.05 -3.27
CA ILE A 50 5.64 -7.75 -3.00
C ILE A 50 5.82 -6.35 -2.41
N HIS A 51 5.07 -5.35 -2.89
CA HIS A 51 5.14 -4.02 -2.31
C HIS A 51 4.61 -4.00 -0.87
N ALA A 52 3.53 -4.74 -0.58
CA ALA A 52 3.05 -4.90 0.79
C ALA A 52 4.12 -5.54 1.71
N GLU A 53 4.79 -6.60 1.25
CA GLU A 53 5.86 -7.27 2.01
C GLU A 53 7.11 -6.37 2.20
N VAL A 54 7.49 -5.60 1.18
CA VAL A 54 8.57 -4.61 1.28
C VAL A 54 8.20 -3.54 2.30
N TYR A 55 6.98 -3.01 2.24
CA TYR A 55 6.49 -2.02 3.19
C TYR A 55 6.48 -2.58 4.63
N ALA A 56 5.96 -3.78 4.84
CA ALA A 56 5.97 -4.43 6.15
C ALA A 56 7.39 -4.61 6.68
N THR A 57 8.31 -5.06 5.82
CA THR A 57 9.72 -5.27 6.19
C THR A 57 10.39 -3.97 6.61
N LEU A 58 10.33 -2.95 5.77
CA LEU A 58 10.93 -1.64 6.05
C LEU A 58 10.29 -0.99 7.28
N ARG A 59 8.97 -1.13 7.45
CA ARG A 59 8.29 -0.60 8.64
C ARG A 59 8.74 -1.31 9.91
N ASN A 60 8.98 -2.62 9.88
CA ASN A 60 9.51 -3.34 11.04
C ASN A 60 10.97 -2.96 11.34
N GLU A 61 11.77 -2.66 10.33
CA GLU A 61 13.17 -2.24 10.48
C GLU A 61 13.29 -0.80 11.01
N HIS A 62 12.46 0.12 10.52
CA HIS A 62 12.53 1.55 10.82
C HIS A 62 11.47 2.05 11.80
N HIS A 63 10.70 1.14 12.41
CA HIS A 63 9.53 1.45 13.25
C HIS A 63 9.74 2.66 14.18
N ALA A 64 8.76 3.56 14.19
CA ALA A 64 8.81 4.73 15.06
C ALA A 64 8.79 4.34 16.53
N ARG A 65 9.26 5.25 17.40
CA ARG A 65 9.21 5.05 18.84
C ARG A 65 7.75 4.86 19.30
N GLY A 66 7.45 3.67 19.82
CA GLY A 66 6.09 3.30 20.25
C GLY A 66 5.28 2.52 19.20
N ASP A 67 5.83 2.31 18.00
CA ASP A 67 5.34 1.33 17.03
C ASP A 67 5.97 -0.05 17.33
N THR A 68 5.32 -1.11 16.86
CA THR A 68 5.76 -2.50 17.00
C THR A 68 6.43 -2.98 15.71
N ASN A 69 7.31 -3.98 15.82
CA ASN A 69 8.01 -4.58 14.68
C ASN A 69 7.36 -5.89 14.19
N ASN A 70 6.02 -5.99 14.32
CA ASN A 70 5.25 -7.19 13.97
C ASN A 70 4.25 -6.96 12.83
N TRP A 71 4.52 -5.97 11.97
CA TRP A 71 3.75 -5.73 10.76
C TRP A 71 3.94 -6.90 9.79
N HIS A 72 2.86 -7.36 9.18
CA HIS A 72 2.87 -8.45 8.20
C HIS A 72 1.83 -8.22 7.11
N CYS A 73 2.10 -8.79 5.93
CA CYS A 73 1.20 -8.77 4.81
C CYS A 73 0.03 -9.76 5.01
N THR A 74 -1.18 -9.36 4.67
CA THR A 74 -2.38 -10.19 4.66
C THR A 74 -3.22 -9.89 3.42
N PRO A 75 -3.87 -10.89 2.78
CA PRO A 75 -4.82 -10.62 1.71
C PRO A 75 -6.04 -9.88 2.25
N LEU A 76 -6.61 -8.96 1.46
CA LEU A 76 -7.77 -8.17 1.84
C LEU A 76 -8.98 -9.05 2.17
N GLN A 77 -9.15 -10.19 1.47
CA GLN A 77 -10.23 -11.14 1.75
C GLN A 77 -10.17 -11.73 3.17
N ALA A 78 -9.01 -11.74 3.82
CA ALA A 78 -8.83 -12.27 5.17
C ALA A 78 -8.87 -11.19 6.26
N PHE A 79 -9.28 -9.98 5.91
CA PHE A 79 -9.36 -8.83 6.79
C PHE A 79 -10.81 -8.34 6.88
N ASP A 80 -11.23 -7.86 8.05
CA ASP A 80 -12.57 -7.30 8.25
C ASP A 80 -12.56 -5.79 8.00
N LEU A 81 -12.62 -5.40 6.73
CA LEU A 81 -12.73 -3.99 6.36
C LEU A 81 -14.06 -3.37 6.84
N ARG A 82 -15.11 -4.20 7.00
CA ARG A 82 -16.44 -3.75 7.40
C ARG A 82 -16.46 -3.29 8.85
N GLU A 83 -15.77 -4.00 9.73
CA GLU A 83 -15.58 -3.61 11.13
C GLU A 83 -14.99 -2.20 11.21
N HIS A 84 -13.91 -1.91 10.49
CA HIS A 84 -13.32 -0.56 10.49
C HIS A 84 -14.23 0.51 9.88
N VAL A 85 -15.05 0.18 8.87
CA VAL A 85 -16.07 1.13 8.39
C VAL A 85 -17.08 1.46 9.49
N ARG A 86 -17.49 0.47 10.31
CA ARG A 86 -18.40 0.71 11.45
C ARG A 86 -17.76 1.57 12.53
N GLU A 87 -16.48 1.32 12.84
CA GLU A 87 -15.73 2.13 13.81
C GLU A 87 -15.58 3.59 13.37
N MET A 88 -15.59 3.84 12.06
CA MET A 88 -15.51 5.16 11.45
C MET A 88 -16.90 5.73 11.07
N ASP A 89 -17.93 5.41 11.84
CA ASP A 89 -19.30 5.91 11.69
C ASP A 89 -19.88 5.71 10.27
N GLY A 90 -19.53 4.60 9.63
CA GLY A 90 -20.05 4.21 8.32
C GLY A 90 -19.30 4.81 7.14
N ARG A 91 -18.18 5.52 7.35
CA ARG A 91 -17.37 6.14 6.29
C ARG A 91 -15.90 5.80 6.43
N LEU A 92 -15.29 5.28 5.37
CA LEU A 92 -13.88 4.94 5.37
C LEU A 92 -13.24 5.31 4.04
N ASN A 93 -12.16 6.08 4.08
CA ASN A 93 -11.29 6.25 2.93
C ASN A 93 -10.30 5.09 2.88
N CYS A 94 -10.13 4.46 1.72
CA CYS A 94 -9.10 3.46 1.49
C CYS A 94 -8.03 4.05 0.58
N GLN A 95 -6.77 3.83 0.93
CA GLN A 95 -5.63 4.37 0.18
C GLN A 95 -5.08 3.28 -0.72
N MET A 96 -5.47 3.28 -1.99
CA MET A 96 -5.05 2.27 -2.97
C MET A 96 -3.61 2.53 -3.42
N VAL A 97 -2.68 1.79 -2.83
CA VAL A 97 -1.23 1.93 -3.03
C VAL A 97 -0.80 1.25 -4.33
N PHE A 98 -0.10 1.99 -5.17
CA PHE A 98 0.41 1.52 -6.46
C PHE A 98 1.90 1.82 -6.70
N GLY A 99 2.61 2.28 -5.68
CA GLY A 99 4.06 2.48 -5.69
C GLY A 99 4.58 3.13 -4.41
N PHE A 100 5.88 3.43 -4.40
CA PHE A 100 6.58 4.09 -3.30
C PHE A 100 7.10 5.46 -3.74
N CYS A 101 7.08 6.44 -2.84
CA CYS A 101 7.70 7.74 -3.10
C CYS A 101 9.23 7.62 -3.01
N MET A 102 9.92 8.37 -3.88
CA MET A 102 11.38 8.44 -3.92
C MET A 102 11.86 9.88 -3.77
N ASP A 103 13.11 10.05 -3.37
CA ASP A 103 13.81 11.31 -3.54
C ASP A 103 14.37 11.48 -4.96
N VAL A 104 15.03 12.61 -5.20
CA VAL A 104 15.65 12.95 -6.49
C VAL A 104 16.81 12.04 -6.89
N ALA A 105 17.40 11.32 -5.94
CA ALA A 105 18.49 10.36 -6.18
C ALA A 105 17.96 8.95 -6.46
N GLY A 106 16.64 8.73 -6.35
CA GLY A 106 16.00 7.43 -6.53
C GLY A 106 16.00 6.56 -5.27
N ALA A 107 16.28 7.13 -4.09
CA ALA A 107 16.14 6.42 -2.82
C ALA A 107 14.67 6.45 -2.35
N LEU A 108 14.16 5.34 -1.80
CA LEU A 108 12.83 5.34 -1.18
C LEU A 108 12.86 6.22 0.07
N ILE A 109 11.80 7.02 0.22
CA ILE A 109 11.67 7.91 1.38
C ILE A 109 11.00 7.15 2.51
N VAL A 110 11.63 7.13 3.69
CA VAL A 110 11.06 6.66 4.95
C VAL A 110 10.75 7.87 5.83
N ALA A 111 9.52 7.96 6.33
CA ALA A 111 9.09 9.00 7.25
C ALA A 111 8.26 8.40 8.37
N ASN A 112 8.49 8.84 9.62
CA ASN A 112 7.81 8.31 10.80
C ASN A 112 7.84 6.77 10.88
N GLY A 113 8.97 6.18 10.50
CA GLY A 113 9.21 4.74 10.56
C GLY A 113 8.47 3.90 9.53
N ALA A 114 7.92 4.50 8.48
CA ALA A 114 7.32 3.78 7.36
C ALA A 114 7.73 4.38 6.01
N PRO A 115 7.86 3.57 4.94
CA PRO A 115 8.05 4.08 3.59
C PRO A 115 6.88 4.97 3.15
N LEU A 116 7.15 6.08 2.49
CA LEU A 116 6.12 6.90 1.88
C LEU A 116 5.54 6.21 0.64
N LEU A 117 4.23 6.23 0.53
CA LEU A 117 3.48 5.51 -0.49
C LEU A 117 2.90 6.45 -1.53
N ARG A 118 2.83 5.97 -2.77
CA ARG A 118 2.05 6.55 -3.85
C ARG A 118 0.71 5.82 -3.93
N TYR A 119 -0.39 6.55 -3.76
CA TYR A 119 -1.73 5.95 -3.69
C TYR A 119 -2.82 6.83 -4.30
N VAL A 120 -3.97 6.22 -4.57
CA VAL A 120 -5.24 6.89 -4.90
C VAL A 120 -6.21 6.70 -3.74
N GLU A 121 -6.83 7.78 -3.29
CA GLU A 121 -7.87 7.73 -2.26
C GLU A 121 -9.21 7.25 -2.86
N LEU A 122 -9.85 6.31 -2.18
CA LEU A 122 -11.18 5.80 -2.50
C LEU A 122 -12.10 5.86 -1.29
N PRO A 123 -13.13 6.72 -1.30
CA PRO A 123 -14.12 6.77 -0.24
C PRO A 123 -15.11 5.60 -0.36
N PHE A 124 -15.42 4.98 0.78
CA PHE A 124 -16.49 4.01 0.94
C PHE A 124 -17.48 4.49 2.02
N GLU A 125 -18.76 4.39 1.70
CA GLU A 125 -19.85 4.62 2.66
C GLU A 125 -20.67 3.35 2.79
N VAL A 126 -20.81 2.84 4.02
CA VAL A 126 -21.63 1.66 4.33
C VAL A 126 -22.43 1.96 5.58
N ALA A 127 -23.76 2.00 5.44
CA ALA A 127 -24.66 2.24 6.55
C ALA A 127 -24.47 1.19 7.67
N ASN A 128 -24.55 1.60 8.93
CA ASN A 128 -24.18 0.76 10.09
C ASN A 128 -25.05 -0.51 10.24
N ASP A 129 -26.28 -0.46 9.76
CA ASP A 129 -27.27 -1.54 9.75
C ASP A 129 -27.03 -2.60 8.65
N VAL A 130 -26.16 -2.32 7.68
CA VAL A 130 -25.80 -3.31 6.65
C VAL A 130 -24.86 -4.36 7.23
N GLU A 131 -25.34 -5.61 7.32
CA GLU A 131 -24.56 -6.74 7.86
C GLU A 131 -23.52 -7.28 6.87
N ARG A 132 -23.83 -7.28 5.56
CA ARG A 132 -22.94 -7.76 4.50
C ARG A 132 -22.77 -6.69 3.43
N ALA A 133 -21.54 -6.25 3.23
CA ALA A 133 -21.18 -5.26 2.22
C ALA A 133 -20.19 -5.89 1.24
N LYS A 134 -20.38 -5.57 -0.05
CA LYS A 134 -19.41 -5.89 -1.10
C LYS A 134 -18.71 -4.60 -1.54
N PHE A 135 -17.40 -4.54 -1.36
CA PHE A 135 -16.61 -3.36 -1.69
C PHE A 135 -16.26 -3.36 -3.18
N ASN A 136 -16.75 -2.38 -3.93
CA ASN A 136 -16.45 -2.26 -5.35
C ASN A 136 -15.32 -1.25 -5.58
N PHE A 137 -14.12 -1.73 -5.88
CA PHE A 137 -13.00 -0.87 -6.23
C PHE A 137 -13.14 -0.44 -7.70
N ASN A 138 -13.33 0.86 -7.91
CA ASN A 138 -13.70 1.42 -9.21
C ASN A 138 -12.65 1.12 -10.30
N GLN A 139 -13.07 0.52 -11.42
CA GLN A 139 -12.22 0.21 -12.58
C GLN A 139 -11.38 1.40 -13.06
N ARG A 140 -11.92 2.62 -12.98
CA ARG A 140 -11.20 3.85 -13.39
C ARG A 140 -9.93 4.10 -12.58
N VAL A 141 -9.87 3.67 -11.32
CA VAL A 141 -8.65 3.79 -10.50
C VAL A 141 -7.56 2.87 -11.02
N PHE A 142 -7.92 1.64 -11.41
CA PHE A 142 -6.98 0.71 -12.01
C PHE A 142 -6.53 1.17 -13.40
N ASP A 143 -7.42 1.74 -14.21
CA ASP A 143 -7.06 2.34 -15.50
C ASP A 143 -6.06 3.49 -15.30
N PHE A 144 -6.27 4.34 -14.29
CA PHE A 144 -5.33 5.39 -13.91
C PHE A 144 -3.96 4.81 -13.49
N MET A 145 -3.93 3.79 -12.62
CA MET A 145 -2.68 3.15 -12.21
C MET A 145 -1.89 2.58 -13.40
N ARG A 146 -2.58 1.96 -14.37
CA ARG A 146 -1.93 1.46 -15.59
C ARG A 146 -1.27 2.56 -16.39
N LEU A 147 -1.93 3.72 -16.54
CA LEU A 147 -1.33 4.89 -17.18
C LEU A 147 -0.10 5.36 -16.42
N GLN A 148 -0.19 5.47 -15.08
CA GLN A 148 0.94 5.87 -14.25
C GLN A 148 2.13 4.90 -14.35
N TRP A 149 1.90 3.58 -14.35
CA TRP A 149 2.98 2.62 -14.55
C TRP A 149 3.60 2.71 -15.94
N ALA A 150 2.79 2.91 -16.99
CA ALA A 150 3.31 3.12 -18.34
C ALA A 150 4.21 4.37 -18.41
N ASP A 151 3.82 5.46 -17.73
CA ASP A 151 4.57 6.73 -17.72
C ASP A 151 5.98 6.59 -17.11
N ILE A 152 6.19 5.66 -16.19
CA ILE A 152 7.50 5.39 -15.57
C ILE A 152 8.27 4.27 -16.28
N GLY A 153 7.76 3.74 -17.40
CA GLY A 153 8.40 2.63 -18.13
C GLY A 153 8.11 1.24 -17.55
N ALA A 154 7.16 1.13 -16.63
CA ALA A 154 6.67 -0.11 -16.04
C ALA A 154 5.43 -0.65 -16.78
N ALA A 155 5.36 -0.45 -18.10
CA ALA A 155 4.28 -0.98 -18.93
C ALA A 155 4.28 -2.52 -18.85
N GLY A 156 3.20 -3.10 -18.30
CA GLY A 156 3.11 -4.54 -18.04
C GLY A 156 3.31 -4.94 -16.57
N PHE A 157 3.49 -3.99 -15.64
CA PHE A 157 3.57 -4.34 -14.21
C PHE A 157 2.37 -5.17 -13.72
N GLU A 158 1.17 -4.89 -14.24
CA GLU A 158 -0.04 -5.66 -13.92
C GLU A 158 0.11 -7.17 -14.17
N SER A 159 0.77 -7.60 -15.25
CA SER A 159 0.94 -9.04 -15.52
C SER A 159 1.85 -9.74 -14.51
N THR A 160 2.62 -8.98 -13.72
CA THR A 160 3.47 -9.54 -12.66
C THR A 160 2.70 -9.74 -11.35
N LEU A 161 1.56 -9.07 -11.16
CA LEU A 161 0.81 -9.11 -9.90
C LEU A 161 0.30 -10.53 -9.60
N ASP A 162 -0.44 -11.13 -10.53
CA ASP A 162 -0.98 -12.49 -10.38
C ASP A 162 0.12 -13.56 -10.22
N CYS A 163 1.26 -13.35 -10.88
CA CYS A 163 2.41 -14.24 -10.77
C CYS A 163 2.98 -14.24 -9.34
N VAL A 164 3.20 -13.04 -8.77
CA VAL A 164 3.70 -12.88 -7.40
C VAL A 164 2.68 -13.36 -6.37
N ASP A 165 1.39 -13.11 -6.60
CA ASP A 165 0.32 -13.54 -5.71
C ASP A 165 0.28 -15.06 -5.57
N SER A 166 0.58 -15.78 -6.65
CA SER A 166 0.65 -17.24 -6.70
C SER A 166 1.96 -17.82 -6.14
N MET A 167 2.95 -17.00 -5.77
CA MET A 167 4.23 -17.50 -5.25
C MET A 167 4.11 -18.08 -3.85
N GLU A 168 4.84 -19.18 -3.62
CA GLU A 168 5.06 -19.74 -2.30
C GLU A 168 5.90 -18.80 -1.42
N GLY A 169 5.69 -18.86 -0.09
CA GLY A 169 6.33 -17.96 0.87
C GLY A 169 7.86 -17.93 0.80
N VAL A 170 8.52 -19.06 0.49
CA VAL A 170 9.99 -19.11 0.37
C VAL A 170 10.48 -18.40 -0.90
N ALA A 171 9.74 -18.51 -2.01
CA ALA A 171 10.07 -17.80 -3.25
C ALA A 171 9.83 -16.30 -3.08
N LEU A 172 8.67 -15.92 -2.54
CA LEU A 172 8.35 -14.53 -2.22
C LEU A 172 9.38 -13.90 -1.29
N GLY A 173 9.76 -14.58 -0.20
CA GLY A 173 10.76 -14.07 0.74
C GLY A 173 12.14 -13.86 0.10
N ARG A 174 12.52 -14.66 -0.90
CA ARG A 174 13.75 -14.40 -1.68
C ARG A 174 13.60 -13.16 -2.56
N LEU A 175 12.45 -13.00 -3.21
CA LEU A 175 12.17 -11.85 -4.05
C LEU A 175 12.14 -10.54 -3.25
N VAL A 176 11.54 -10.54 -2.06
CA VAL A 176 11.52 -9.38 -1.15
C VAL A 176 12.94 -9.01 -0.71
N ARG A 177 13.77 -10.00 -0.33
CA ARG A 177 15.18 -9.74 0.01
C ARG A 177 15.96 -9.16 -1.16
N ALA A 178 15.72 -9.63 -2.38
CA ALA A 178 16.36 -9.07 -3.57
C ALA A 178 15.93 -7.61 -3.79
N ALA A 179 14.63 -7.31 -3.68
CA ALA A 179 14.11 -5.95 -3.80
C ALA A 179 14.71 -4.99 -2.76
N LEU A 180 14.87 -5.44 -1.52
CA LEU A 180 15.45 -4.65 -0.43
C LEU A 180 16.98 -4.49 -0.54
N ALA A 181 17.69 -5.46 -1.11
CA ALA A 181 19.14 -5.36 -1.28
C ALA A 181 19.55 -4.31 -2.32
N ASP A 182 18.67 -4.04 -3.29
CA ASP A 182 18.93 -3.15 -4.42
C ASP A 182 18.36 -1.73 -4.19
N VAL A 183 17.75 -1.47 -3.04
CA VAL A 183 17.07 -0.21 -2.76
C VAL A 183 17.89 0.69 -1.83
N ALA A 184 18.13 1.92 -2.28
CA ALA A 184 18.63 2.97 -1.40
C ALA A 184 17.47 3.55 -0.56
N LEU A 185 17.74 3.93 0.69
CA LEU A 185 16.77 4.55 1.58
C LEU A 185 17.24 5.95 1.99
N THR A 186 16.30 6.87 2.08
CA THR A 186 16.49 8.20 2.65
C THR A 186 15.43 8.47 3.72
N HIS A 187 15.72 9.36 4.67
CA HIS A 187 14.79 9.71 5.75
C HIS A 187 14.31 11.15 5.57
N ASP A 188 12.99 11.35 5.55
CA ASP A 188 12.41 12.70 5.55
C ASP A 188 12.06 13.12 6.98
N ASP A 189 13.03 13.74 7.65
CA ASP A 189 12.89 14.25 9.01
C ASP A 189 12.16 15.62 9.07
N HIS A 190 11.93 16.27 7.92
CA HIS A 190 11.50 17.68 7.85
C HIS A 190 10.19 17.90 7.07
N GLY A 191 9.56 16.84 6.57
CA GLY A 191 8.28 16.92 5.86
C GLY A 191 8.39 17.66 4.52
N HIS A 192 9.58 17.66 3.91
CA HIS A 192 9.79 18.27 2.60
C HIS A 192 9.34 17.31 1.52
N SER A 193 8.02 17.29 1.34
CA SER A 193 7.31 16.56 0.30
C SER A 193 7.85 16.92 -1.09
N LEU A 194 8.80 16.13 -1.59
CA LEU A 194 9.21 16.17 -2.99
C LEU A 194 8.10 15.50 -3.80
N VAL A 195 7.14 16.32 -4.22
CA VAL A 195 6.02 15.89 -5.05
C VAL A 195 6.56 15.58 -6.45
N GLY A 196 6.71 14.30 -6.79
CA GLY A 196 6.84 13.88 -8.20
C GLY A 196 7.61 12.58 -8.48
N HIS A 197 8.53 12.18 -7.59
CA HIS A 197 9.33 10.97 -7.80
C HIS A 197 8.73 9.77 -7.08
N TRP A 198 8.54 8.68 -7.82
CA TRP A 198 8.01 7.45 -7.27
C TRP A 198 8.48 6.25 -8.11
N ALA A 199 8.41 5.06 -7.52
CA ALA A 199 8.83 3.83 -8.17
C ALA A 199 7.96 2.64 -7.81
N VAL A 200 8.11 1.60 -8.63
CA VAL A 200 7.66 0.24 -8.38
C VAL A 200 8.82 -0.71 -8.56
N TYR A 201 8.90 -1.75 -7.72
CA TYR A 201 9.78 -2.88 -8.00
C TYR A 201 9.14 -3.77 -9.05
N LEU A 202 9.88 -4.09 -10.13
CA LEU A 202 9.47 -5.01 -11.19
C LEU A 202 10.13 -6.39 -10.97
N PRO A 203 9.38 -7.41 -10.55
CA PRO A 203 9.91 -8.74 -10.26
C PRO A 203 10.69 -9.37 -11.42
N ASP A 204 10.15 -9.27 -12.63
CA ASP A 204 10.71 -9.92 -13.83
C ASP A 204 12.08 -9.35 -14.22
N LEU A 205 12.32 -8.09 -13.89
CA LEU A 205 13.57 -7.39 -14.17
C LEU A 205 14.47 -7.28 -12.93
N ALA A 206 13.97 -7.73 -11.78
CA ALA A 206 14.62 -7.62 -10.47
C ALA A 206 15.17 -6.22 -10.17
N GLN A 207 14.42 -5.17 -10.51
CA GLN A 207 14.88 -3.79 -10.37
C GLN A 207 13.74 -2.84 -9.96
N TRP A 208 14.12 -1.72 -9.35
CA TRP A 208 13.23 -0.59 -9.13
C TRP A 208 13.14 0.28 -10.37
N VAL A 209 11.93 0.55 -10.82
CA VAL A 209 11.63 1.44 -11.96
C VAL A 209 10.80 2.61 -11.47
N GLY A 210 11.22 3.83 -11.75
CA GLY A 210 10.55 5.03 -11.24
C GLY A 210 10.66 6.24 -12.14
N SER A 211 9.88 7.27 -11.82
CA SER A 211 9.88 8.54 -12.54
C SER A 211 11.17 9.32 -12.25
N CYS A 212 12.12 9.30 -13.18
CA CYS A 212 13.11 10.36 -13.26
C CYS A 212 12.45 11.57 -13.95
N VAL A 213 11.85 12.48 -13.18
CA VAL A 213 11.49 13.78 -13.76
C VAL A 213 12.80 14.50 -14.06
N THR A 214 13.28 14.39 -15.30
CA THR A 214 14.06 15.48 -15.90
C THR A 214 13.15 16.70 -15.84
N ALA A 215 13.59 17.72 -15.12
CA ALA A 215 12.81 18.90 -14.77
C ALA A 215 12.29 19.65 -16.01
N HIS A 216 11.25 19.19 -16.71
CA HIS A 216 10.61 19.85 -17.85
C HIS A 216 9.21 19.24 -18.11
N ALA A 217 8.27 19.37 -17.18
CA ALA A 217 6.83 19.21 -17.45
C ALA A 217 5.95 19.71 -16.29
N TYR A 218 6.10 20.97 -15.86
CA TYR A 218 5.04 21.68 -15.13
C TYR A 218 4.90 23.10 -15.69
N SER A 219 4.35 23.14 -16.90
CA SER A 219 3.55 24.27 -17.40
C SER A 219 2.50 23.63 -18.29
N THR A 220 1.32 23.29 -17.80
CA THR A 220 0.19 24.20 -17.71
C THR A 220 -0.99 23.33 -17.31
N LEU A 221 -1.77 23.75 -16.30
CA LEU A 221 -3.21 23.51 -16.14
C LEU A 221 -3.61 24.18 -14.80
N HIS A 222 -3.74 25.50 -14.87
CA HIS A 222 -4.62 26.28 -14.01
C HIS A 222 -5.84 26.66 -14.83
#